data_AF-W2QHY9-F1
#
_entry.id   AF-W2QHY9-F1
#
_cell.length_a   1.000
_cell.length_b   1.000
_cell.length_c   1.000
_cell.angle_alpha   90.00
_cell.angle_beta   90.00
_cell.angle_gamma   90.00
#
_symmetry.space_group_name_H-M   'P 1'
#
loop_
_entity.id
_entity.type
_entity.pdbx_description
1 polymer ?
#
loop_
_entity_poly.entity_id
_entity_poly.type
_entity_poly.pdbx_seq_one_letter_code
_entity_poly.pdbx_strand_id
1 'polypeptide(L)'
;MKARDIKTALQITDDQLRLNNGWLAKFKKRNGISSKRLHGEADAVTTVQVRSARYLLQEITKQYKPEYIYNFDESARFYRLAPNQTLATMEKKGKKT
;
A
#
# COMPACT_ATOMS: atom_id res chain seq x y z
N MET A 1 4.45 -20.50 -7.43
CA MET A 1 4.66 -21.04 -8.79
C MET A 1 4.98 -19.87 -9.73
N LYS A 2 6.14 -19.87 -10.37
CA LYS A 2 6.58 -18.80 -11.28
C LYS A 2 6.18 -19.13 -12.73
N ALA A 3 6.10 -18.12 -13.58
CA ALA A 3 5.76 -18.30 -15.01
C ALA A 3 6.75 -19.22 -15.75
N ARG A 4 8.02 -19.24 -15.32
CA ARG A 4 9.05 -20.16 -15.85
C ARG A 4 8.72 -21.61 -15.53
N ASP A 5 8.29 -21.89 -14.30
CA ASP A 5 7.96 -23.25 -13.86
C ASP A 5 6.80 -23.83 -14.69
N ILE A 6 5.77 -23.01 -14.95
CA ILE A 6 4.63 -23.38 -15.80
C ILE A 6 5.06 -23.61 -17.24
N LYS A 7 5.93 -22.73 -17.77
CA LYS A 7 6.48 -22.86 -19.12
C LYS A 7 7.21 -24.20 -19.30
N THR A 8 8.05 -24.58 -18.32
CA THR A 8 8.76 -25.85 -18.31
C THR A 8 7.79 -27.03 -18.21
N ALA A 9 6.81 -26.96 -17.30
CA ALA A 9 5.81 -28.03 -17.11
C ALA A 9 4.96 -28.29 -18.36
N LEU A 10 4.67 -27.23 -19.13
CA LEU A 10 3.91 -27.32 -20.39
C LEU A 10 4.78 -27.56 -21.63
N GLN A 11 6.09 -27.77 -21.46
CA GLN A 11 7.06 -28.00 -22.54
C GLN A 11 7.04 -26.91 -23.64
N ILE A 12 6.76 -25.67 -23.27
CA ILE A 12 6.71 -24.54 -24.20
C ILE A 12 8.13 -24.02 -24.44
N THR A 13 8.52 -23.85 -25.70
CA THR A 13 9.87 -23.39 -26.07
C THR A 13 10.03 -21.86 -26.00
N ASP A 14 11.28 -21.36 -26.06
CA ASP A 14 11.56 -19.91 -26.15
C ASP A 14 11.07 -19.26 -27.44
N ASP A 15 10.91 -20.02 -28.52
CA ASP A 15 10.36 -19.48 -29.77
C ASP A 15 8.83 -19.31 -29.69
N GLN A 16 8.17 -20.14 -28.89
CA GLN A 16 6.73 -20.06 -28.64
C GLN A 16 6.37 -19.00 -27.59
N LEU A 17 7.17 -18.88 -26.52
CA LEU A 17 6.89 -17.96 -25.42
C LEU A 17 8.16 -17.37 -24.80
N ARG A 18 8.40 -16.08 -25.07
CA ARG A 18 9.48 -15.32 -24.43
C ARG A 18 8.94 -14.54 -23.23
N LEU A 19 9.35 -14.93 -22.03
CA LEU A 19 8.98 -14.27 -20.77
C LEU A 19 9.79 -12.97 -20.55
N ASN A 20 9.72 -12.06 -21.53
CA ASN A 20 10.39 -10.76 -21.50
C ASN A 20 9.50 -9.65 -20.91
N ASN A 21 10.05 -8.46 -20.75
CA ASN A 21 9.32 -7.30 -20.21
C ASN A 21 8.09 -6.93 -21.08
N GLY A 22 8.19 -7.09 -22.40
CA GLY A 22 7.08 -6.83 -23.33
C GLY A 22 5.91 -7.80 -23.15
N TRP A 23 6.19 -9.09 -22.98
CA TRP A 23 5.21 -10.11 -22.65
C TRP A 23 4.56 -9.80 -21.30
N LEU A 24 5.36 -9.49 -20.27
CA LEU A 24 4.83 -9.17 -18.95
C LEU A 24 3.92 -7.94 -18.97
N ALA A 25 4.30 -6.90 -19.71
CA ALA A 25 3.49 -5.69 -19.87
C ALA A 25 2.15 -5.99 -20.58
N LYS A 26 2.17 -6.77 -21.67
CA LYS A 26 0.96 -7.21 -22.38
C LYS A 26 0.09 -8.11 -21.53
N PHE A 27 0.68 -9.03 -20.76
CA PHE A 27 -0.03 -9.91 -19.84
C PHE A 27 -0.76 -9.10 -18.75
N LYS A 28 -0.06 -8.15 -18.12
CA LYS A 28 -0.66 -7.25 -17.13
C LYS A 28 -1.83 -6.47 -17.73
N LYS A 29 -1.64 -5.87 -18.91
CA LYS A 29 -2.67 -5.12 -19.63
C LYS A 29 -3.90 -5.98 -19.94
N ARG A 30 -3.70 -7.19 -20.48
CA ARG A 30 -4.80 -8.10 -20.86
C ARG A 30 -5.64 -8.55 -19.66
N ASN A 31 -5.02 -8.72 -18.50
CA ASN A 31 -5.68 -9.17 -17.28
C ASN A 31 -6.09 -8.01 -16.36
N GLY A 32 -5.97 -6.75 -16.82
CA GLY A 32 -6.31 -5.58 -16.00
C GLY A 32 -5.43 -5.37 -14.76
N ILE A 33 -4.26 -6.00 -14.70
CA ILE A 33 -3.33 -5.89 -13.57
C ILE A 33 -2.56 -4.59 -13.71
N SER A 34 -2.65 -3.73 -12.70
CA SER A 34 -1.90 -2.47 -12.64
C SER A 34 -1.36 -2.22 -11.24
N SER A 35 -0.37 -1.34 -11.13
CA SER A 35 0.03 -0.82 -9.82
C SER A 35 -1.08 0.08 -9.30
N LYS A 36 -1.67 -0.29 -8.16
CA LYS A 36 -2.71 0.47 -7.47
C LYS A 36 -2.14 1.00 -6.17
N ARG A 37 -2.38 2.28 -5.89
CA ARG A 37 -2.00 2.90 -4.61
C ARG A 37 -2.96 2.42 -3.53
N LEU A 38 -2.41 1.94 -2.42
CA LEU A 38 -3.21 1.59 -1.26
C LEU A 38 -3.56 2.88 -0.54
N HIS A 39 -4.84 3.25 -0.53
CA HIS A 39 -5.32 4.36 0.29
C HIS A 39 -5.34 3.91 1.76
N GLY A 40 -4.81 4.77 2.64
CA GLY A 40 -4.93 4.60 4.08
C GLY A 40 -6.35 4.93 4.57
N GLU A 41 -6.62 4.69 5.85
CA GLU A 41 -7.90 4.99 6.54
C GLU A 41 -8.25 6.49 6.65
N ALA A 42 -7.68 7.36 5.81
CA ALA A 42 -7.96 8.79 5.85
C ALA A 42 -9.45 9.11 5.60
N ASP A 43 -10.18 8.17 5.00
CA ASP A 43 -11.58 8.33 4.61
C ASP A 43 -12.58 7.71 5.61
N ALA A 44 -12.12 7.22 6.77
CA ALA A 44 -12.96 6.49 7.73
C ALA A 44 -13.41 7.32 8.95
N VAL A 45 -12.95 8.56 9.11
CA VAL A 45 -13.20 9.37 10.32
C VAL A 45 -14.09 10.56 10.00
N THR A 46 -15.19 10.69 10.75
CA THR A 46 -16.12 11.82 10.61
C THR A 46 -15.53 13.11 11.20
N THR A 47 -15.95 14.26 10.67
CA THR A 47 -15.53 15.59 11.16
C THR A 47 -15.81 15.80 12.65
N VAL A 48 -16.89 15.21 13.17
CA VAL A 48 -17.26 15.25 14.59
C VAL A 48 -16.24 14.49 15.45
N GLN A 49 -15.85 13.28 15.04
CA GLN A 49 -14.84 12.48 15.74
C GLN A 49 -13.47 13.18 15.75
N VAL A 50 -13.09 13.82 14.63
CA VAL A 50 -11.86 14.63 14.56
C VAL A 50 -11.90 15.78 15.55
N ARG A 51 -13.02 16.49 15.65
CA ARG A 51 -13.16 17.64 16.57
C ARG A 51 -13.05 17.21 18.03
N SER A 52 -13.75 16.15 18.42
CA SER A 52 -13.68 15.63 19.80
C SER A 52 -12.28 15.16 20.17
N ALA A 53 -11.61 14.45 19.24
CA ALA A 53 -10.23 14.00 19.45
C ALA A 53 -9.24 15.17 19.60
N ARG A 54 -9.43 16.27 18.85
CA ARG A 54 -8.60 17.48 18.98
C ARG A 54 -8.74 18.13 20.36
N TYR A 55 -9.95 18.26 20.89
CA TYR A 55 -10.14 18.82 22.24
C TYR A 55 -9.46 17.96 23.31
N LEU A 56 -9.61 16.64 23.22
CA LEU A 56 -8.93 15.71 24.13
C LEU A 56 -7.41 15.84 24.07
N LEU A 57 -6.85 15.97 22.86
CA LEU A 57 -5.41 16.16 22.68
C LEU A 57 -4.94 17.50 23.27
N GLN A 58 -5.73 18.57 23.15
CA GLN A 58 -5.44 19.87 23.76
C GLN A 58 -5.42 19.78 25.29
N GLU A 59 -6.37 19.08 25.92
CA GLU A 59 -6.38 18.91 27.38
C GLU A 59 -5.16 18.12 27.89
N ILE A 60 -4.72 17.10 27.14
CA ILE A 60 -3.53 16.32 27.49
C ILE A 60 -2.27 17.18 27.31
N THR A 61 -2.13 17.87 26.18
CA THR A 61 -0.93 18.66 25.86
C THR A 61 -0.74 19.87 26.75
N LYS A 62 -1.82 20.45 27.31
CA LYS A 62 -1.73 21.54 28.31
C LYS A 62 -0.89 21.20 29.55
N GLN A 63 -0.75 19.92 29.88
CA GLN A 63 0.01 19.46 31.04
C GLN A 63 1.53 19.45 30.81
N TYR A 64 1.95 19.67 29.57
CA TYR A 64 3.35 19.62 29.16
C TYR A 64 3.80 20.98 28.64
N LYS A 65 5.07 21.33 28.88
CA LYS A 65 5.66 22.51 28.23
C LYS A 65 5.80 22.24 26.71
N PRO A 66 5.76 23.29 25.87
CA PRO A 66 5.90 23.14 24.42
C PRO A 66 7.13 22.35 23.97
N GLU A 67 8.25 22.48 24.68
CA GLU A 67 9.51 21.76 24.45
C GLU A 67 9.43 20.22 24.62
N TYR A 68 8.37 19.72 25.26
CA TYR A 68 8.11 18.27 25.42
C TYR A 68 7.01 17.74 24.50
N ILE A 69 6.46 18.57 23.62
CA ILE A 69 5.41 18.17 22.67
C ILE A 69 6.06 17.93 21.32
N TYR A 70 6.28 16.67 20.99
CA TYR A 70 6.87 16.23 19.72
C TYR A 70 5.79 15.76 18.74
N ASN A 71 5.85 16.22 17.49
CA ASN A 71 5.03 15.65 16.42
C ASN A 71 5.68 14.36 15.90
N PHE A 72 5.08 13.21 16.19
CA PHE A 72 5.60 11.90 15.82
C PHE A 72 4.71 11.17 14.80
N ASP A 73 3.90 11.92 14.05
CA ASP A 73 2.97 11.41 13.05
C ASP A 73 3.66 10.73 11.85
N GLU A 74 4.84 11.20 11.46
CA GLU A 74 5.53 10.73 10.24
C GLU A 74 6.80 9.90 10.48
N SER A 75 7.48 10.04 11.63
CA SER A 75 8.85 9.51 11.80
C SER A 75 8.95 8.06 12.33
N ALA A 76 7.90 7.55 12.98
CA ALA A 76 7.96 6.27 13.70
C ALA A 76 7.88 5.02 12.81
N ARG A 77 7.38 5.15 11.58
CA ARG A 77 6.72 4.04 10.89
C ARG A 77 7.52 3.43 9.74
N PHE A 78 8.64 4.04 9.36
CA PHE A 78 9.40 3.63 8.17
C PHE A 78 9.99 2.21 8.27
N TYR A 79 10.30 1.72 9.47
CA TYR A 79 10.96 0.42 9.62
C TYR A 79 10.04 -0.79 9.38
N ARG A 80 8.70 -0.61 9.34
CA ARG A 80 7.69 -1.66 9.08
C ARG A 80 6.59 -1.22 8.12
N LEU A 81 6.81 -0.17 7.34
CA LEU A 81 5.81 0.35 6.42
C LEU A 81 5.56 -0.67 5.31
N ALA A 82 4.35 -1.24 5.29
CA ALA A 82 3.89 -2.07 4.18
C ALA A 82 3.97 -1.26 2.87
N PRO A 83 4.20 -1.92 1.72
CA PRO A 83 4.24 -1.25 0.44
C PRO A 83 2.99 -0.38 0.24
N ASN A 84 3.18 0.89 -0.15
CA ASN A 84 2.08 1.80 -0.44
C ASN A 84 1.40 1.52 -1.80
N GLN A 85 1.89 0.52 -2.53
CA GLN A 85 1.39 0.10 -3.82
C GLN A 85 1.30 -1.43 -3.88
N THR A 86 0.32 -1.93 -4.61
CA THR A 86 0.16 -3.36 -4.90
C THR A 86 -0.20 -3.58 -6.37
N LEU A 87 0.13 -4.76 -6.91
CA LEU A 87 -0.37 -5.18 -8.20
C LEU A 87 -1.75 -5.80 -8.01
N ALA A 88 -2.78 -5.14 -8.54
CA ALA A 88 -4.16 -5.61 -8.40
C ALA A 88 -4.97 -5.33 -9.66
N THR A 89 -6.03 -6.12 -9.82
CA THR A 89 -7.06 -5.92 -10.85
C THR A 89 -8.09 -4.86 -10.46
N MET A 90 -8.20 -4.58 -9.16
CA MET A 90 -9.09 -3.56 -8.57
C MET A 90 -8.38 -2.83 -7.44
N GLU A 91 -8.94 -1.69 -7.02
CA GLU A 91 -8.43 -0.97 -5.86
C GLU A 91 -8.53 -1.83 -4.58
N LYS A 92 -7.51 -1.72 -3.73
CA LYS A 92 -7.43 -2.44 -2.47
C LYS A 92 -7.18 -1.43 -1.36
N LYS A 93 -7.93 -1.57 -0.26
CA LYS A 93 -7.66 -0.82 0.97
C LYS A 93 -6.37 -1.33 1.59
N GLY A 94 -5.52 -0.42 2.07
CA GLY A 94 -4.34 -0.80 2.85
C GLY A 94 -4.75 -1.51 4.13
N LYS A 95 -4.07 -2.60 4.51
CA LYS A 95 -4.22 -3.26 5.81
C LYS A 95 -3.04 -2.87 6.68
N LYS A 96 -3.29 -2.39 7.91
CA LYS A 96 -2.22 -2.22 8.90
C LYS A 96 -1.75 -3.62 9.34
N THR A 97 -0.46 -3.91 9.13
CA THR A 97 0.28 -4.96 9.84
C THR A 97 0.71 -4.48 11.21
#